data_AF-A0A2M9N3B0-F1
#
_entry.id   AF-A0A2M9N3B0-F1
#
_cell.length_a   1.000
_cell.length_b   1.000
_cell.length_c   1.000
_cell.angle_alpha   90.00
_cell.angle_beta   90.00
_cell.angle_gamma   90.00
#
_symmetry.space_group_name_H-M   'P 1'
#
loop_
_entity.id
_entity.type
_entity.pdbx_description
1 polymer ?
#
loop_
_entity_poly.entity_id
_entity_poly.type
_entity_poly.pdbx_seq_one_letter_code
_entity_poly.pdbx_strand_id
1 'polypeptide(L)'
;MDEQTRRRVFQKVKTFSNHKFWNWMNYMHNRVYAKAAQHYEEAMGIVLQPKQAAAVKSKAKEIREKWDGMSTVTIDDTEGAEFQSLGV
;
A
#
# COMPACT_ATOMS: atom_id res chain seq x y z
N MET A 1 -17.35 -4.78 -10.68
CA MET A 1 -16.91 -5.22 -12.02
C MET A 1 -17.99 -6.10 -12.61
N ASP A 2 -18.41 -5.84 -13.84
CA ASP A 2 -19.33 -6.74 -14.56
C ASP A 2 -18.64 -8.08 -14.94
N GLU A 3 -19.42 -9.02 -15.44
CA GLU A 3 -18.92 -10.36 -15.82
C GLU A 3 -17.98 -10.33 -17.03
N GLN A 4 -18.26 -9.47 -18.01
CA GLN A 4 -17.44 -9.33 -19.22
C GLN A 4 -16.01 -8.86 -18.88
N THR A 5 -15.90 -7.89 -17.98
CA THR A 5 -14.63 -7.35 -17.50
C THR A 5 -13.87 -8.41 -16.70
N ARG A 6 -14.55 -9.15 -15.81
CA ARG A 6 -13.95 -10.27 -15.06
C ARG A 6 -13.37 -11.32 -16.01
N ARG A 7 -14.12 -11.71 -17.05
CA ARG A 7 -13.67 -12.68 -18.06
C ARG A 7 -12.47 -12.17 -18.87
N ARG A 8 -12.48 -10.90 -19.30
CA ARG A 8 -11.34 -10.29 -20.03
C ARG A 8 -10.06 -10.28 -19.19
N VAL A 9 -10.17 -9.89 -17.92
CA VAL A 9 -9.04 -9.92 -16.97
C VAL A 9 -8.52 -11.34 -16.80
N PHE A 10 -9.41 -12.32 -16.59
CA PHE A 10 -9.03 -13.73 -16.46
C PHE A 10 -8.27 -14.26 -17.67
N GLN A 11 -8.76 -13.99 -18.89
CA GLN A 11 -8.07 -14.41 -20.11
C GLN A 11 -6.72 -13.71 -20.27
N LYS A 12 -6.62 -12.42 -19.93
CA LYS A 12 -5.36 -11.67 -19.95
C LYS A 12 -4.33 -12.26 -18.98
N VAL A 13 -4.74 -12.65 -17.78
CA VAL A 13 -3.82 -13.20 -16.77
C VAL A 13 -3.25 -14.55 -17.20
N LYS A 14 -4.04 -15.38 -17.90
CA LYS A 14 -3.58 -16.67 -18.44
C LYS A 14 -2.46 -16.56 -19.47
N THR A 15 -2.33 -15.43 -20.16
CA THR A 15 -1.27 -15.22 -21.16
C THR A 15 0.02 -14.69 -20.58
N PHE A 16 0.09 -14.49 -19.25
CA PHE A 16 1.30 -13.98 -18.61
C PHE A 16 2.37 -15.06 -18.50
N SER A 17 3.62 -14.67 -18.75
CA SER A 17 4.77 -15.43 -18.26
C SER A 17 4.81 -15.40 -16.73
N ASN A 18 5.50 -16.35 -16.10
CA ASN A 18 5.60 -16.45 -14.65
C ASN A 18 6.04 -15.13 -13.99
N HIS A 19 7.10 -14.49 -14.51
CA HIS A 19 7.57 -13.19 -14.02
C HIS A 19 6.52 -12.08 -14.15
N LYS A 20 5.83 -12.01 -15.30
CA LYS A 20 4.78 -11.00 -15.54
C LYS A 20 3.57 -11.21 -14.63
N PHE A 21 3.24 -12.46 -14.33
CA PHE A 21 2.19 -12.81 -13.38
C PHE A 21 2.49 -12.31 -11.98
N TRP A 22 3.68 -12.60 -11.45
CA TRP A 22 4.06 -12.15 -10.10
C TRP A 22 4.18 -10.64 -9.99
N ASN A 23 4.69 -9.95 -11.01
CA ASN A 23 4.70 -8.48 -11.02
C ASN A 23 3.28 -7.89 -11.02
N TRP A 24 2.36 -8.48 -11.80
CA TRP A 24 0.95 -8.08 -11.79
C TRP A 24 0.30 -8.36 -10.43
N MET A 25 0.57 -9.51 -9.81
CA MET A 25 0.07 -9.84 -8.47
C MET A 25 0.59 -8.87 -7.40
N ASN A 26 1.88 -8.53 -7.43
CA ASN A 26 2.46 -7.54 -6.53
C ASN A 26 1.78 -6.17 -6.67
N TYR A 27 1.56 -5.73 -7.92
CA TYR A 27 0.81 -4.51 -8.19
C TYR A 27 -0.62 -4.56 -7.63
N MET A 28 -1.32 -5.69 -7.81
CA MET A 28 -2.67 -5.87 -7.28
C MET A 28 -2.68 -5.88 -5.75
N HIS A 29 -1.75 -6.56 -5.10
CA HIS A 29 -1.63 -6.57 -3.64
C HIS A 29 -1.38 -5.16 -3.09
N ASN A 30 -0.47 -4.38 -3.68
CA ASN A 30 -0.23 -3.01 -3.26
C ASN A 30 -1.51 -2.15 -3.33
N ARG A 31 -2.31 -2.31 -4.39
CA ARG A 31 -3.60 -1.61 -4.51
C ARG A 31 -4.62 -2.06 -3.48
N VAL A 32 -4.66 -3.37 -3.17
CA VAL A 32 -5.57 -3.91 -2.14
C VAL A 32 -5.18 -3.37 -0.77
N TYR A 33 -3.89 -3.34 -0.43
CA TYR A 33 -3.42 -2.74 0.82
C TYR A 33 -3.79 -1.26 0.94
N ALA A 34 -3.54 -0.48 -0.12
CA ALA A 34 -3.93 0.94 -0.13
C ALA A 34 -5.44 1.12 0.06
N LYS A 35 -6.26 0.29 -0.60
CA LYS A 35 -7.71 0.36 -0.47
C LYS A 35 -8.19 -0.09 0.92
N ALA A 36 -7.57 -1.12 1.51
CA ALA A 36 -7.87 -1.55 2.87
C ALA A 36 -7.56 -0.45 3.88
N ALA A 37 -6.40 0.22 3.76
CA ALA A 37 -6.05 1.35 4.59
C ALA A 37 -7.11 2.46 4.50
N GLN A 38 -7.52 2.83 3.28
CA GLN A 38 -8.60 3.79 3.06
C GLN A 38 -9.91 3.38 3.76
N HIS A 39 -10.36 2.13 3.60
CA HIS A 39 -11.59 1.66 4.24
C HIS A 39 -11.51 1.73 5.76
N TYR A 40 -10.37 1.39 6.35
CA TYR A 40 -10.20 1.50 7.79
C TYR A 40 -10.20 2.96 8.25
N GLU A 41 -9.60 3.88 7.50
CA GLU A 41 -9.68 5.31 7.82
C GLU A 41 -11.12 5.85 7.76
N GLU A 42 -11.86 5.48 6.72
CA GLU A 42 -13.27 5.86 6.55
C GLU A 42 -14.13 5.26 7.68
N ALA A 43 -13.96 3.98 7.99
CA ALA A 43 -14.67 3.31 9.07
C ALA A 43 -14.36 3.93 10.44
N MET A 44 -13.09 4.26 10.70
CA MET A 44 -12.69 4.97 11.92
C MET A 44 -13.36 6.35 12.02
N GLY A 45 -13.48 7.08 10.91
CA GLY A 45 -14.15 8.38 10.88
C GLY A 45 -15.66 8.32 11.16
N ILE A 46 -16.31 7.19 10.86
CA ILE A 46 -17.75 6.98 11.10
C ILE A 46 -18.01 6.49 12.53
N VAL A 47 -17.22 5.51 12.98
CA VAL A 47 -17.52 4.74 14.21
C VAL A 47 -16.86 5.32 15.45
N LEU A 48 -15.67 5.94 15.31
CA LEU A 48 -14.87 6.37 16.45
C LEU A 48 -14.97 7.88 16.67
N GLN A 49 -14.80 8.29 17.92
CA GLN A 49 -14.54 9.70 18.22
C GLN A 49 -13.17 10.12 17.66
N PRO A 50 -12.96 11.39 17.27
CA PRO A 50 -11.71 11.85 16.66
C PRO A 50 -10.45 11.50 17.46
N LYS A 51 -10.51 11.58 18.80
CA LYS A 51 -9.41 11.23 19.70
C LYS A 51 -9.05 9.73 19.66
N GLN A 52 -10.06 8.87 19.53
CA GLN A 52 -9.87 7.41 19.43
C GLN A 52 -9.32 7.03 18.06
N ALA A 53 -9.83 7.63 16.98
CA ALA A 53 -9.30 7.44 15.63
C ALA A 53 -7.82 7.86 15.54
N ALA A 54 -7.45 9.00 16.14
CA ALA A 54 -6.06 9.46 16.20
C ALA A 54 -5.15 8.47 16.97
N ALA A 55 -5.63 7.91 18.08
CA ALA A 55 -4.90 6.91 18.85
C ALA A 55 -4.67 5.61 18.04
N VAL A 56 -5.68 5.14 17.30
CA VAL A 56 -5.55 3.96 16.43
C VAL A 56 -4.55 4.22 15.30
N LYS A 57 -4.62 5.39 14.64
CA LYS A 57 -3.64 5.77 13.59
C LYS A 57 -2.21 5.85 14.13
N SER A 58 -2.02 6.43 15.31
CA SER A 58 -0.71 6.48 15.97
C SER A 58 -0.18 5.07 16.29
N LYS A 59 -1.04 4.17 16.78
CA LYS A 59 -0.65 2.78 17.05
C LYS A 59 -0.33 2.01 15.77
N ALA A 60 -1.08 2.22 14.69
CA ALA A 60 -0.80 1.62 13.39
C ALA A 60 0.58 2.04 12.84
N LYS A 61 0.94 3.33 12.99
CA LYS A 61 2.29 3.82 12.66
C LYS A 61 3.36 3.13 13.51
N GLU A 62 3.12 2.98 14.81
CA GLU A 62 4.06 2.30 15.71
C GLU A 62 4.28 0.82 15.35
N ILE A 63 3.20 0.09 15.03
CA ILE A 63 3.30 -1.32 14.61
C ILE A 63 4.15 -1.43 13.34
N ARG A 64 3.85 -0.59 12.34
CA ARG A 64 4.57 -0.56 11.06
C ARG A 64 6.07 -0.28 11.25
N GLU A 65 6.41 0.71 12.06
CA GLU A 65 7.80 1.18 12.21
C GLU A 65 8.60 0.32 13.18
N LYS A 66 8.01 -0.08 14.32
CA LYS A 66 8.74 -0.78 15.39
C LYS A 66 8.64 -2.31 15.31
N TRP A 67 7.51 -2.85 14.83
CA TRP A 67 7.30 -4.30 14.85
C TRP A 67 7.59 -4.91 13.49
N ASP A 68 7.18 -4.25 12.42
CA ASP A 68 7.42 -4.72 11.05
C ASP A 68 8.71 -4.17 10.43
N GLY A 69 9.40 -3.24 11.11
CA GLY A 69 10.67 -2.66 10.65
C GLY A 69 10.56 -1.83 9.37
N MET A 70 9.35 -1.41 8.99
CA MET A 70 9.08 -0.63 7.78
C MET A 70 8.96 0.85 8.14
N SER A 71 10.10 1.53 8.26
CA SER A 71 10.14 2.97 8.46
C SER A 71 9.32 3.71 7.40
N THR A 72 8.54 4.71 7.83
CA THR A 72 7.90 5.64 6.92
C THR A 72 9.00 6.51 6.32
N VAL A 73 9.42 6.23 5.09
CA VAL A 73 10.32 7.13 4.33
C VAL A 73 9.53 8.40 4.03
N THR A 74 9.92 9.50 4.65
CA THR A 74 9.37 10.83 4.35
C THR A 74 10.10 11.44 3.17
N ILE A 75 9.51 12.43 2.49
CA ILE A 75 10.12 13.09 1.33
C ILE A 75 11.49 13.69 1.72
N ASP A 76 11.63 14.15 2.97
CA ASP A 76 12.89 14.64 3.54
C ASP A 76 13.98 13.55 3.64
N ASP A 77 13.60 12.28 3.79
CA ASP A 77 14.56 11.15 3.81
C ASP A 77 15.05 10.79 2.39
N THR A 78 14.27 11.10 1.35
CA THR A 78 14.64 10.85 -0.06
C THR A 78 15.54 11.93 -0.67
N GLU A 79 15.48 13.17 -0.19
CA GLU A 79 16.35 14.24 -0.71
C GLU A 79 17.84 14.01 -0.37
N GLY A 80 18.14 13.33 0.75
CA GLY A 80 19.51 13.02 1.17
C GLY A 80 20.15 11.81 0.46
N ALA A 81 19.35 10.85 -0.03
CA ALA A 81 19.87 9.62 -0.62
C ALA A 81 20.27 9.78 -2.10
N GLU A 82 19.57 10.62 -2.87
CA GLU A 82 19.91 10.83 -4.29
C GLU A 82 21.15 11.72 -4.48
N PHE A 83 21.48 12.62 -3.53
CA PHE A 83 22.68 13.46 -3.59
C PHE A 83 23.99 12.75 -3.21
N GLN A 84 23.96 11.64 -2.46
CA GLN A 84 25.18 10.84 -2.20
C GLN A 84 25.55 9.90 -3.35
N SER A 85 24.63 9.62 -4.28
CA SER A 85 24.90 8.74 -5.43
C SER A 85 25.54 9.43 -6.63
N LEU A 86 25.67 10.77 -6.59
CA LEU A 86 26.32 11.59 -7.63
C LEU A 86 27.49 12.41 -7.06
N GLY A 87 28.30 11.79 -6.21
CA GLY A 87 29.55 12.35 -5.70
C GLY A 87 30.78 11.65 -6.25
N VAL A 88 31.16 11.96 -7.49
CA VAL A 88 32.49 12.39 -8.03
C VAL A 88 32.34 12.49 -9.55
#